data_AF-A0A8H4QSU9-F1
#
_entry.id   AF-A0A8H4QSU9-F1
#
_cell.length_a   1.000
_cell.length_b   1.000
_cell.length_c   1.000
_cell.angle_alpha   90.00
_cell.angle_beta   90.00
_cell.angle_gamma   90.00
#
_symmetry.space_group_name_H-M   'P 1'
#
loop_
_entity.id
_entity.type
_entity.pdbx_description
1 polymer ?
#
loop_
_entity_poly.entity_id
_entity_poly.type
_entity_poly.pdbx_seq_one_letter_code
_entity_poly.pdbx_strand_id
1 'polypeptide(L)'
;MDAMNAVAALDELTLNEQGTTTDIPTSGDLITSTDVPTSTQAPTAAKVGDAMAIGDETVAQDAPNTTGSTKVEVSNPESAPEVSKNDVPPTPVHFGTHRRQISRNNSWNFIWQSNAADSPGDEEKSKPVNTTPPMSTPTAHEWGKRRESVVERPKLNASRSNTNPATQDLELREQILERRERELDRKEREYDRRERELERRERELERRQREYERDRARWTSEAQVVPDVSWHKPFEALKHEIALNFTAERKRLIDREEQLETKIMNKVNSVLEQERQLYGVMKMSDHEVKEMMESSVGYLLQSDEEIADRVRFQSLLYLSQERLASEAGLPPPPGSDSLSLAWRLALGPSVVTEDRYKKALELLGDKELDASTKRLLENKKAVEYAVEYTSHLRREGSETSEYSFSLGRIPREDYMESVQRHSAEGSVEYEALKALVDFISPAA
;
A
#
# COMPACT_ATOMS: atom_id res chain seq x y z
N MET A 1 -40.27 -60.61 14.20
CA MET A 1 -38.87 -60.99 13.92
C MET A 1 -38.70 -60.89 12.42
N ASP A 2 -37.57 -60.32 12.00
CA ASP A 2 -37.18 -59.95 10.62
C ASP A 2 -37.67 -58.60 10.11
N ALA A 3 -36.85 -57.57 10.34
CA ALA A 3 -36.46 -56.55 9.35
C ALA A 3 -35.52 -55.50 10.01
N MET A 4 -34.24 -55.83 10.13
CA MET A 4 -33.15 -54.86 10.31
C MET A 4 -31.93 -55.39 9.57
N ASN A 5 -31.57 -54.77 8.44
CA ASN A 5 -30.21 -54.66 7.91
C ASN A 5 -30.24 -54.06 6.49
N ALA A 6 -29.89 -52.78 6.37
CA ALA A 6 -29.26 -52.18 5.19
C ALA A 6 -28.92 -50.70 5.45
N VAL A 7 -27.90 -50.43 6.27
CA VAL A 7 -27.19 -49.15 6.30
C VAL A 7 -25.70 -49.45 6.28
N ALA A 8 -25.11 -49.45 5.08
CA ALA A 8 -23.66 -49.35 4.85
C ALA A 8 -23.40 -49.34 3.33
N ALA A 9 -23.38 -48.16 2.71
CA ALA A 9 -22.66 -47.89 1.46
C ALA A 9 -22.84 -46.41 1.11
N LEU A 10 -21.77 -45.62 1.28
CA LEU A 10 -21.34 -44.50 0.43
C LEU A 10 -20.38 -43.61 1.23
N ASP A 11 -19.14 -44.07 1.36
CA ASP A 11 -18.00 -43.21 1.69
C ASP A 11 -16.80 -43.71 0.87
N GLU A 12 -16.76 -43.32 -0.41
CA GLU A 12 -15.60 -43.49 -1.29
C GLU A 12 -15.85 -42.73 -2.61
N LEU A 13 -15.48 -41.45 -2.68
CA LEU A 13 -15.12 -40.79 -3.94
C LEU A 13 -13.93 -39.85 -3.71
N THR A 14 -12.79 -40.49 -3.87
CA THR A 14 -11.46 -40.05 -4.30
C THR A 14 -11.33 -38.67 -4.96
N LEU A 15 -10.36 -37.93 -4.42
CA LEU A 15 -9.58 -36.86 -5.03
C LEU A 15 -9.05 -37.21 -6.43
N ASN A 16 -9.20 -36.28 -7.38
CA ASN A 16 -8.43 -36.25 -8.62
C ASN A 16 -7.82 -34.85 -8.78
N GLU A 17 -6.63 -34.66 -8.22
CA GLU A 17 -5.72 -33.57 -8.59
C GLU A 17 -4.86 -34.07 -9.76
N GLN A 18 -5.05 -33.49 -10.94
CA GLN A 18 -4.12 -33.64 -12.05
C GLN A 18 -3.14 -32.46 -12.04
N GLY A 19 -1.93 -32.73 -11.56
CA GLY A 19 -0.77 -31.89 -11.76
C GLY A 19 -0.23 -32.07 -13.18
N THR A 20 -0.10 -30.98 -13.91
CA THR A 20 0.67 -30.90 -15.15
C THR A 20 2.07 -30.38 -14.83
N THR A 21 3.01 -31.30 -14.66
CA THR A 21 4.45 -31.08 -14.73
C THR A 21 4.87 -30.93 -16.20
N THR A 22 5.46 -29.80 -16.55
CA THR A 22 6.12 -29.59 -17.84
C THR A 22 7.59 -29.36 -17.57
N ASP A 23 8.41 -30.36 -17.90
CA ASP A 23 9.86 -30.31 -17.88
C ASP A 23 10.39 -29.46 -19.05
N ILE A 24 11.34 -28.57 -18.76
CA ILE A 24 12.22 -27.94 -19.75
C ILE A 24 13.67 -28.15 -19.26
N PRO A 25 14.59 -28.65 -20.10
CA PRO A 25 15.93 -29.04 -19.68
C PRO A 25 16.88 -27.84 -19.54
N THR A 26 17.68 -27.89 -18.47
CA THR A 26 18.84 -27.02 -18.20
C THR A 26 20.11 -27.63 -18.80
N SER A 27 20.86 -26.83 -19.56
CA SER A 27 22.27 -27.06 -19.88
C SER A 27 23.07 -25.80 -19.52
N GLY A 28 24.16 -25.96 -18.77
CA GLY A 28 25.15 -24.90 -18.58
C GLY A 28 25.86 -24.95 -17.23
N ASP A 29 26.94 -25.74 -17.18
CA ASP A 29 27.92 -25.84 -16.10
C ASP A 29 28.48 -24.48 -15.62
N LEU A 30 28.78 -24.33 -14.32
CA LEU A 30 30.14 -23.99 -13.84
C LEU A 30 30.31 -24.12 -12.30
N ILE A 31 30.89 -25.25 -11.87
CA ILE A 31 32.04 -25.48 -10.97
C ILE A 31 32.32 -24.55 -9.74
N THR A 32 32.33 -25.18 -8.55
CA THR A 32 33.12 -24.95 -7.29
C THR A 32 32.87 -23.68 -6.45
N SER A 33 32.92 -23.65 -5.11
CA SER A 33 33.70 -24.45 -4.16
C SER A 33 33.22 -24.27 -2.70
N THR A 34 33.43 -25.33 -1.90
CA THR A 34 33.80 -25.38 -0.47
C THR A 34 32.78 -25.11 0.66
N ASP A 35 32.39 -26.22 1.29
CA ASP A 35 31.92 -26.36 2.67
C ASP A 35 33.04 -26.15 3.71
N VAL A 36 32.72 -25.52 4.84
CA VAL A 36 33.23 -25.87 6.18
C VAL A 36 32.15 -25.54 7.23
N PRO A 37 31.82 -26.46 8.17
CA PRO A 37 30.87 -26.23 9.26
C PRO A 37 31.61 -25.84 10.56
N THR A 38 30.94 -25.26 11.56
CA THR A 38 31.10 -25.59 13.00
C THR A 38 30.10 -24.83 13.88
N SER A 39 29.15 -25.59 14.44
CA SER A 39 28.67 -25.60 15.84
C SER A 39 29.04 -24.44 16.78
N THR A 40 28.06 -23.85 17.48
CA THR A 40 28.22 -23.46 18.89
C THR A 40 26.88 -23.50 19.63
N GLN A 41 26.90 -24.22 20.75
CA GLN A 41 25.82 -24.49 21.68
C GLN A 41 25.48 -23.29 22.57
N ALA A 42 24.23 -23.24 23.03
CA ALA A 42 23.73 -22.36 24.07
C ALA A 42 24.30 -22.70 25.46
N PRO A 43 24.47 -21.71 26.37
CA PRO A 43 24.70 -21.99 27.78
C PRO A 43 23.40 -21.95 28.60
N THR A 44 23.28 -23.00 29.41
CA THR A 44 22.38 -23.21 30.54
C THR A 44 22.54 -22.18 31.65
N ALA A 45 21.42 -21.76 32.23
CA ALA A 45 21.33 -20.96 33.45
C ALA A 45 21.71 -21.79 34.68
N ALA A 46 22.65 -21.29 35.48
CA ALA A 46 23.00 -21.81 36.80
C ALA A 46 22.48 -20.86 37.88
N LYS A 47 21.92 -21.47 38.93
CA LYS A 47 21.26 -20.86 40.09
C LYS A 47 22.04 -21.31 41.33
N VAL A 48 22.76 -20.41 41.99
CA VAL A 48 23.38 -20.52 43.34
C VAL A 48 23.59 -19.06 43.78
N GLY A 49 23.23 -18.55 44.96
CA GLY A 49 22.96 -19.14 46.26
C GLY A 49 23.80 -18.38 47.30
N ASP A 50 23.12 -17.53 48.07
CA ASP A 50 23.37 -17.06 49.44
C ASP A 50 24.72 -16.50 49.97
N ALA A 51 24.52 -15.39 50.69
CA ALA A 51 25.11 -14.99 51.97
C ALA A 51 26.61 -14.58 52.05
N MET A 52 26.85 -13.34 52.45
CA MET A 52 27.26 -13.03 53.84
C MET A 52 27.31 -11.53 54.11
N ALA A 53 26.95 -11.20 55.35
CA ALA A 53 26.89 -9.90 55.99
C ALA A 53 28.24 -9.47 56.60
N ILE A 54 28.19 -8.37 57.37
CA ILE A 54 29.23 -7.70 58.20
C ILE A 54 29.90 -6.56 57.42
N GLY A 55 29.96 -5.30 57.86
CA GLY A 55 29.67 -4.58 59.11
C GLY A 55 30.27 -3.17 58.87
N ASP A 56 29.54 -2.08 59.11
CA ASP A 56 29.43 -1.34 60.36
C ASP A 56 30.39 -0.12 60.41
N GLU A 57 29.92 0.93 61.10
CA GLU A 57 30.64 2.10 61.63
C GLU A 57 30.92 3.38 60.80
N THR A 58 29.93 4.30 60.91
CA THR A 58 29.94 5.59 61.66
C THR A 58 30.75 6.85 61.24
N VAL A 59 30.12 7.99 61.60
CA VAL A 59 30.62 9.36 61.90
C VAL A 59 30.50 10.35 60.73
N ALA A 60 29.44 11.19 60.67
CA ALA A 60 29.32 12.57 61.19
C ALA A 60 30.32 13.55 60.50
N GLN A 61 29.99 14.78 60.09
CA GLN A 61 29.09 15.79 60.65
C GLN A 61 29.00 16.98 59.66
N ASP A 62 28.09 17.91 59.95
CA ASP A 62 28.02 19.31 59.52
C ASP A 62 27.18 19.74 58.30
N ALA A 63 26.00 20.24 58.67
CA ALA A 63 25.14 21.21 57.99
C ALA A 63 25.76 22.65 58.10
N PRO A 64 25.17 23.76 57.56
CA PRO A 64 23.80 24.17 57.86
C PRO A 64 22.96 24.83 56.74
N ASN A 65 21.64 24.69 56.93
CA ASN A 65 20.57 25.67 56.74
C ASN A 65 20.47 26.50 55.46
N THR A 66 19.36 26.33 54.73
CA THR A 66 18.38 27.45 54.61
C THR A 66 16.95 26.95 54.42
N THR A 67 16.05 27.65 55.10
CA THR A 67 14.61 27.49 55.31
C THR A 67 13.75 27.70 54.07
N GLY A 68 12.62 26.98 53.99
CA GLY A 68 11.51 27.28 53.07
C GLY A 68 10.28 26.42 53.36
N SER A 69 9.45 26.87 54.29
CA SER A 69 8.23 26.24 54.78
C SER A 69 7.03 26.55 53.88
N THR A 70 6.33 25.52 53.37
CA THR A 70 4.92 25.66 52.97
C THR A 70 4.13 24.43 53.40
N LYS A 71 3.16 24.70 54.27
CA LYS A 71 2.23 23.81 54.96
C LYS A 71 0.88 23.82 54.24
N VAL A 72 0.37 22.66 53.80
CA VAL A 72 -1.06 22.36 53.57
C VAL A 72 -1.19 20.83 53.65
N GLU A 73 -1.48 20.24 54.81
CA GLU A 73 -2.80 20.02 55.41
C GLU A 73 -3.68 19.01 54.63
N VAL A 74 -3.67 17.79 55.16
CA VAL A 74 -4.47 16.63 54.79
C VAL A 74 -5.87 16.80 55.35
N SER A 75 -6.90 16.55 54.54
CA SER A 75 -8.27 16.29 55.02
C SER A 75 -9.02 15.42 54.02
N ASN A 76 -9.28 14.19 54.43
CA ASN A 76 -10.26 13.26 53.87
C ASN A 76 -11.57 13.45 54.66
N PRO A 77 -12.75 13.48 54.02
CA PRO A 77 -13.76 12.44 54.27
C PRO A 77 -14.55 12.06 53.01
N GLU A 78 -14.77 10.78 52.71
CA GLU A 78 -15.94 9.99 53.15
C GLU A 78 -17.29 10.57 52.68
N SER A 79 -17.87 10.00 51.60
CA SER A 79 -19.31 9.85 51.40
C SER A 79 -19.61 8.98 50.17
N ALA A 80 -20.29 7.86 50.40
CA ALA A 80 -20.89 6.99 49.38
C ALA A 80 -22.25 7.55 48.91
N PRO A 81 -22.67 7.30 47.66
CA PRO A 81 -24.08 7.48 47.29
C PRO A 81 -24.83 6.15 47.20
N GLU A 82 -26.01 6.14 47.82
CA GLU A 82 -27.05 5.13 47.77
C GLU A 82 -27.56 4.90 46.33
N VAL A 83 -27.70 3.63 45.95
CA VAL A 83 -28.32 3.21 44.69
C VAL A 83 -29.84 3.07 44.91
N SER A 84 -30.58 4.04 44.37
CA SER A 84 -32.04 4.00 44.24
C SER A 84 -32.46 3.02 43.13
N LYS A 85 -33.34 2.08 43.48
CA LYS A 85 -34.10 1.23 42.56
C LYS A 85 -35.44 1.90 42.30
N ASN A 86 -35.75 2.21 41.04
CA ASN A 86 -37.06 2.12 40.37
C ASN A 86 -37.09 3.03 39.13
N ASP A 87 -37.26 2.44 37.94
CA ASP A 87 -38.32 2.75 36.97
C ASP A 87 -37.92 2.47 35.50
N VAL A 88 -38.50 1.36 35.01
CA VAL A 88 -39.15 1.09 33.71
C VAL A 88 -38.67 1.82 32.42
N PRO A 89 -38.46 1.08 31.31
CA PRO A 89 -37.75 1.56 30.11
C PRO A 89 -38.61 2.36 29.13
N PRO A 90 -38.00 3.26 28.31
CA PRO A 90 -38.62 3.69 27.08
C PRO A 90 -38.26 2.79 25.89
N THR A 91 -39.21 2.81 24.97
CA THR A 91 -39.40 2.15 23.67
C THR A 91 -38.22 2.19 22.67
N PRO A 92 -38.27 1.32 21.63
CA PRO A 92 -37.14 1.06 20.75
C PRO A 92 -36.79 2.23 19.82
N VAL A 93 -35.49 2.50 19.74
CA VAL A 93 -34.86 3.47 18.84
C VAL A 93 -35.00 2.99 17.39
N HIS A 94 -35.63 3.82 16.58
CA HIS A 94 -35.76 3.68 15.13
C HIS A 94 -34.38 3.92 14.49
N PHE A 95 -33.78 2.89 13.89
CA PHE A 95 -32.55 3.03 13.08
C PHE A 95 -32.89 3.74 11.76
N GLY A 96 -32.88 5.07 11.78
CA GLY A 96 -32.83 5.89 10.58
C GLY A 96 -31.45 5.76 9.93
N THR A 97 -31.40 5.23 8.72
CA THR A 97 -30.21 5.22 7.88
C THR A 97 -29.80 6.67 7.53
N HIS A 98 -28.91 7.25 8.33
CA HIS A 98 -28.22 8.48 7.97
C HIS A 98 -27.18 8.17 6.88
N ARG A 99 -27.63 8.31 5.63
CA ARG A 99 -26.77 8.47 4.45
C ARG A 99 -25.99 9.77 4.62
N ARG A 100 -24.78 9.70 5.20
CA ARG A 100 -23.82 10.81 5.17
C ARG A 100 -23.48 11.08 3.71
N GLN A 101 -24.05 12.13 3.14
CA GLN A 101 -23.47 12.80 1.98
C GLN A 101 -22.18 13.45 2.46
N ILE A 102 -21.06 12.77 2.22
CA ILE A 102 -19.74 13.39 2.26
C ILE A 102 -19.67 14.28 1.03
N SER A 103 -20.02 15.56 1.23
CA SER A 103 -19.69 16.63 0.30
C SER A 103 -18.17 16.78 0.28
N ARG A 104 -17.52 16.16 -0.69
CA ARG A 104 -16.14 16.49 -1.07
C ARG A 104 -16.21 17.69 -2.02
N ASN A 105 -16.08 18.88 -1.46
CA ASN A 105 -15.66 20.05 -2.21
C ASN A 105 -14.19 19.84 -2.63
N ASN A 106 -13.98 19.20 -3.78
CA ASN A 106 -12.72 19.26 -4.50
C ASN A 106 -12.79 20.46 -5.47
N SER A 107 -12.17 21.56 -5.06
CA SER A 107 -11.94 22.73 -5.91
C SER A 107 -10.75 22.45 -6.84
N TRP A 108 -11.00 21.72 -7.94
CA TRP A 108 -10.06 21.62 -9.07
C TRP A 108 -10.85 21.46 -10.38
N ASN A 109 -11.85 22.32 -10.59
CA ASN A 109 -12.47 22.51 -11.90
C ASN A 109 -12.18 23.93 -12.36
N PHE A 110 -11.09 24.09 -13.12
CA PHE A 110 -10.90 25.24 -13.99
C PHE A 110 -10.11 24.82 -15.23
N ILE A 111 -10.58 25.31 -16.38
CA ILE A 111 -10.00 25.24 -17.73
C ILE A 111 -10.23 23.90 -18.47
N TRP A 112 -11.35 23.82 -19.19
CA TRP A 112 -11.43 23.61 -20.66
C TRP A 112 -12.92 23.67 -21.07
N GLN A 113 -13.43 24.88 -21.32
CA GLN A 113 -14.66 25.10 -22.08
C GLN A 113 -14.41 26.27 -23.04
N SER A 114 -14.12 25.92 -24.29
CA SER A 114 -14.38 26.79 -25.43
C SER A 114 -14.32 25.96 -26.72
N ASN A 115 -15.49 25.87 -27.36
CA ASN A 115 -15.76 25.60 -28.78
C ASN A 115 -16.74 24.43 -29.00
N ALA A 116 -18.03 24.74 -28.88
CA ALA A 116 -19.04 24.12 -29.73
C ALA A 116 -19.99 25.24 -30.17
N ALA A 117 -19.80 25.66 -31.42
CA ALA A 117 -20.67 26.57 -32.13
C ALA A 117 -21.94 25.86 -32.59
N ASP A 118 -23.01 26.65 -32.66
CA ASP A 118 -24.32 26.34 -33.20
C ASP A 118 -24.30 25.69 -34.60
N SER A 119 -25.14 24.66 -34.79
CA SER A 119 -26.14 24.70 -35.86
C SER A 119 -27.25 23.65 -35.75
N PRO A 120 -28.46 23.95 -36.27
CA PRO A 120 -29.69 23.22 -36.02
C PRO A 120 -30.19 22.38 -37.23
N GLY A 121 -31.24 21.59 -37.02
CA GLY A 121 -32.04 20.89 -38.06
C GLY A 121 -31.49 19.50 -38.39
N ASP A 122 -32.27 18.44 -38.59
CA ASP A 122 -33.67 18.34 -38.98
C ASP A 122 -34.29 17.03 -38.48
N GLU A 123 -35.61 17.10 -38.30
CA GLU A 123 -36.51 15.96 -38.17
C GLU A 123 -36.43 15.06 -39.41
N GLU A 124 -36.41 13.73 -39.24
CA GLU A 124 -37.13 12.89 -40.19
C GLU A 124 -37.59 11.55 -39.61
N LYS A 125 -38.89 11.32 -39.78
CA LYS A 125 -39.65 10.12 -39.48
C LYS A 125 -39.19 8.95 -40.35
N SER A 126 -39.02 7.76 -39.78
CA SER A 126 -39.31 6.52 -40.52
C SER A 126 -39.67 5.34 -39.61
N LYS A 127 -40.52 4.48 -40.17
CA LYS A 127 -41.42 3.49 -39.57
C LYS A 127 -40.72 2.15 -39.28
N PRO A 128 -41.26 1.30 -38.38
CA PRO A 128 -40.74 -0.05 -38.15
C PRO A 128 -41.18 -1.01 -39.28
N VAL A 129 -40.21 -1.64 -39.95
CA VAL A 129 -40.45 -2.77 -40.85
C VAL A 129 -40.27 -4.07 -40.07
N ASN A 130 -41.38 -4.76 -39.92
CA ASN A 130 -41.52 -6.09 -39.34
C ASN A 130 -41.12 -7.11 -40.42
N THR A 131 -40.06 -7.90 -40.23
CA THR A 131 -39.75 -9.04 -41.11
C THR A 131 -39.14 -10.18 -40.30
N THR A 132 -40.00 -11.13 -39.95
CA THR A 132 -39.66 -12.44 -39.41
C THR A 132 -39.03 -13.32 -40.50
N PRO A 133 -37.86 -13.94 -40.28
CA PRO A 133 -37.43 -15.07 -41.10
C PRO A 133 -37.85 -16.42 -40.45
N PRO A 134 -38.15 -17.44 -41.26
CA PRO A 134 -38.58 -18.75 -40.76
C PRO A 134 -37.43 -19.58 -40.19
N MET A 135 -37.73 -20.30 -39.10
CA MET A 135 -36.88 -21.34 -38.54
C MET A 135 -36.52 -22.39 -39.60
N SER A 136 -35.22 -22.60 -39.81
CA SER A 136 -34.68 -23.78 -40.48
C SER A 136 -33.93 -24.63 -39.47
N THR A 137 -34.31 -25.90 -39.40
CA THR A 137 -33.69 -26.98 -38.61
C THR A 137 -32.24 -27.24 -39.04
N PRO A 138 -31.30 -27.51 -38.12
CA PRO A 138 -29.97 -27.94 -38.51
C PRO A 138 -29.99 -29.44 -38.86
N THR A 139 -29.86 -29.72 -40.16
CA THR A 139 -29.51 -31.02 -40.72
C THR A 139 -28.08 -31.38 -40.31
N ALA A 140 -27.90 -32.59 -39.78
CA ALA A 140 -26.61 -33.14 -39.41
C ALA A 140 -25.67 -33.23 -40.63
N HIS A 141 -24.55 -32.51 -40.61
CA HIS A 141 -23.47 -32.65 -41.58
C HIS A 141 -22.29 -33.41 -40.98
N GLU A 142 -22.36 -34.71 -41.20
CA GLU A 142 -21.30 -35.61 -41.67
C GLU A 142 -19.93 -34.98 -41.94
N TRP A 143 -18.93 -35.44 -41.18
CA TRP A 143 -17.51 -35.11 -41.31
C TRP A 143 -16.93 -35.75 -42.58
N GLY A 144 -17.11 -35.08 -43.72
CA GLY A 144 -16.54 -35.46 -45.01
C GLY A 144 -15.20 -34.78 -45.29
N LYS A 145 -14.13 -35.59 -45.31
CA LYS A 145 -12.78 -35.31 -45.83
C LYS A 145 -12.79 -34.33 -47.01
N ARG A 146 -12.23 -33.12 -46.83
CA ARG A 146 -12.02 -32.17 -47.94
C ARG A 146 -10.52 -32.05 -48.25
N ARG A 147 -10.25 -32.27 -49.54
CA ARG A 147 -8.95 -32.37 -50.20
C ARG A 147 -8.13 -31.10 -50.06
N GLU A 148 -6.82 -31.30 -49.93
CA GLU A 148 -5.77 -30.31 -50.12
C GLU A 148 -5.83 -29.76 -51.54
N SER A 149 -6.43 -28.58 -51.72
CA SER A 149 -6.21 -27.77 -52.91
C SER A 149 -5.02 -26.86 -52.63
N VAL A 150 -3.91 -27.13 -53.32
CA VAL A 150 -2.74 -26.26 -53.44
C VAL A 150 -3.20 -24.92 -54.01
N VAL A 151 -3.36 -23.92 -53.14
CA VAL A 151 -3.61 -22.55 -53.55
C VAL A 151 -2.27 -21.94 -53.90
N GLU A 152 -2.08 -21.67 -55.18
CA GLU A 152 -0.96 -20.89 -55.72
C GLU A 152 -0.85 -19.56 -54.98
N ARG A 153 0.34 -19.29 -54.42
CA ARG A 153 0.65 -18.02 -53.76
C ARG A 153 0.56 -16.87 -54.77
N PRO A 154 -0.31 -15.87 -54.56
CA PRO A 154 -0.27 -14.64 -55.34
C PRO A 154 1.06 -13.95 -55.05
N LYS A 155 1.85 -13.68 -56.09
CA LYS A 155 3.02 -12.80 -56.00
C LYS A 155 2.53 -11.39 -55.70
N LEU A 156 2.57 -11.01 -54.42
CA LEU A 156 2.30 -9.64 -53.97
C LEU A 156 3.42 -8.73 -54.48
N ASN A 157 3.11 -7.91 -55.48
CA ASN A 157 3.87 -6.74 -55.83
C ASN A 157 3.89 -5.79 -54.62
N ALA A 158 5.05 -5.69 -53.98
CA ALA A 158 5.30 -4.76 -52.89
C ALA A 158 5.41 -3.32 -53.42
N SER A 159 4.25 -2.72 -53.73
CA SER A 159 4.14 -1.28 -53.82
C SER A 159 4.25 -0.71 -52.41
N ARG A 160 5.45 -0.27 -52.03
CA ARG A 160 5.73 0.51 -50.82
C ARG A 160 4.90 1.79 -50.86
N SER A 161 3.69 1.75 -50.30
CA SER A 161 2.92 2.95 -50.00
C SER A 161 3.57 3.60 -48.78
N ASN A 162 4.07 4.82 -48.97
CA ASN A 162 4.63 5.69 -47.95
C ASN A 162 3.48 6.19 -47.06
N THR A 163 2.91 5.31 -46.25
CA THR A 163 1.86 5.62 -45.29
C THR A 163 2.51 6.15 -44.03
N ASN A 164 2.08 7.33 -43.58
CA ASN A 164 2.61 7.98 -42.40
C ASN A 164 2.50 7.05 -41.18
N PRO A 165 3.53 6.92 -40.33
CA PRO A 165 3.47 6.05 -39.15
C PRO A 165 2.32 6.44 -38.20
N ALA A 166 1.93 7.72 -38.19
CA ALA A 166 0.80 8.21 -37.42
C ALA A 166 -0.56 7.66 -37.89
N THR A 167 -0.74 7.37 -39.19
CA THR A 167 -2.00 6.80 -39.69
C THR A 167 -2.10 5.31 -39.40
N GLN A 168 -0.97 4.59 -39.36
CA GLN A 168 -0.93 3.18 -39.00
C GLN A 168 -1.25 2.95 -37.52
N ASP A 169 -0.79 3.84 -36.65
CA ASP A 169 -1.08 3.76 -35.21
C ASP A 169 -2.57 4.03 -34.92
N LEU A 170 -3.18 4.98 -35.64
CA LEU A 170 -4.63 5.22 -35.58
C LEU A 170 -5.44 4.02 -36.08
N GLU A 171 -5.05 3.41 -37.20
CA GLU A 171 -5.73 2.23 -37.73
C GLU A 171 -5.61 1.02 -36.79
N LEU A 172 -4.46 0.82 -36.15
CA LEU A 172 -4.27 -0.23 -35.15
C LEU A 172 -5.14 0.02 -33.90
N ARG A 173 -5.22 1.29 -33.45
CA ARG A 173 -6.09 1.68 -32.33
C ARG A 173 -7.56 1.47 -32.66
N GLU A 174 -8.01 1.81 -33.87
CA GLU A 174 -9.39 1.57 -34.32
C GLU A 174 -9.70 0.07 -34.38
N GLN A 175 -8.79 -0.76 -34.90
CA GLN A 175 -8.98 -2.22 -34.90
C GLN A 175 -9.10 -2.81 -33.49
N ILE A 176 -8.34 -2.29 -32.52
CA ILE A 176 -8.43 -2.72 -31.12
C ILE A 176 -9.80 -2.33 -30.53
N LEU A 177 -10.28 -1.11 -30.80
CA LEU A 177 -11.60 -0.66 -30.34
C LEU A 177 -12.73 -1.48 -30.96
N GLU A 178 -12.68 -1.74 -32.26
CA GLU A 178 -13.68 -2.54 -32.97
C GLU A 178 -13.68 -3.99 -32.46
N ARG A 179 -12.51 -4.56 -32.12
CA ARG A 179 -12.42 -5.88 -31.50
C ARG A 179 -13.08 -5.88 -30.12
N ARG A 180 -12.83 -4.85 -29.32
CA ARG A 180 -13.41 -4.70 -27.97
C ARG A 180 -14.92 -4.53 -28.01
N GLU A 181 -15.44 -3.77 -28.99
CA GLU A 181 -16.87 -3.59 -29.21
C GLU A 181 -17.56 -4.93 -29.54
N ARG A 182 -17.00 -5.72 -30.47
CA ARG A 182 -17.53 -7.06 -30.79
C ARG A 182 -17.52 -8.02 -29.58
N GLU A 183 -16.57 -7.86 -28.66
CA GLU A 183 -16.53 -8.65 -27.43
C GLU A 183 -17.63 -8.23 -26.42
N LEU A 184 -17.93 -6.93 -26.33
CA LEU A 184 -19.05 -6.44 -25.52
C LEU A 184 -20.39 -6.94 -26.06
N ASP A 185 -20.60 -6.86 -27.37
CA ASP A 185 -21.77 -7.40 -28.06
C ASP A 185 -21.99 -8.90 -27.78
N ARG A 186 -20.90 -9.68 -27.75
CA ARG A 186 -20.98 -11.11 -27.43
C ARG A 186 -21.39 -11.34 -25.99
N LYS A 187 -20.86 -10.55 -25.05
CA LYS A 187 -21.22 -10.64 -23.62
C LYS A 187 -22.67 -10.22 -23.38
N GLU A 188 -23.14 -9.16 -24.03
CA GLU A 188 -24.53 -8.72 -23.94
C GLU A 188 -25.50 -9.83 -24.39
N ARG A 189 -25.26 -10.44 -25.56
CA ARG A 189 -26.07 -11.58 -26.03
C ARG A 189 -25.99 -12.82 -25.13
N GLU A 190 -24.94 -12.93 -24.31
CA GLU A 190 -24.83 -13.98 -23.30
C GLU A 190 -25.69 -13.66 -22.07
N TYR A 191 -25.67 -12.40 -21.61
CA TYR A 191 -26.54 -11.94 -20.53
C TYR A 191 -28.02 -12.11 -20.88
N ASP A 192 -28.44 -11.70 -22.07
CA ASP A 192 -29.79 -11.91 -22.58
C ASP A 192 -30.22 -13.39 -22.56
N ARG A 193 -29.29 -14.30 -22.88
CA ARG A 193 -29.56 -15.74 -22.86
C ARG A 193 -29.75 -16.26 -21.44
N ARG A 194 -28.91 -15.81 -20.50
CA ARG A 194 -29.01 -16.18 -19.08
C ARG A 194 -30.28 -15.62 -18.45
N GLU A 195 -30.66 -14.39 -18.79
CA GLU A 195 -31.89 -13.77 -18.29
C GLU A 195 -33.13 -14.54 -18.72
N ARG A 196 -33.24 -14.90 -20.01
CA ARG A 196 -34.36 -15.74 -20.50
C ARG A 196 -34.38 -17.13 -19.86
N GLU A 197 -33.23 -17.68 -19.50
CA GLU A 197 -33.15 -18.97 -18.79
C GLU A 197 -33.66 -18.85 -17.34
N LEU A 198 -33.28 -17.78 -16.64
CA LEU A 198 -33.79 -17.48 -15.30
C LEU A 198 -35.31 -17.29 -15.30
N GLU A 199 -35.83 -16.53 -16.26
CA GLU A 199 -37.27 -16.31 -16.39
C GLU A 199 -38.05 -17.61 -16.71
N ARG A 200 -37.42 -18.58 -17.39
CA ARG A 200 -38.03 -19.92 -17.57
C ARG A 200 -38.03 -20.71 -16.27
N ARG A 201 -36.94 -20.70 -15.52
CA ARG A 201 -36.86 -21.37 -14.21
C ARG A 201 -37.86 -20.78 -13.22
N GLU A 202 -38.03 -19.46 -13.22
CA GLU A 202 -39.01 -18.78 -12.36
C GLU A 202 -40.44 -19.22 -12.67
N ARG A 203 -40.84 -19.24 -13.95
CA ARG A 203 -42.15 -19.76 -14.36
C ARG A 203 -42.36 -21.24 -14.00
N GLU A 204 -41.30 -22.05 -14.04
CA GLU A 204 -41.38 -23.45 -13.62
C GLU A 204 -41.58 -23.59 -12.10
N LEU A 205 -40.84 -22.81 -11.31
CA LEU A 205 -41.02 -22.76 -9.85
C LEU A 205 -42.43 -22.31 -9.48
N GLU A 206 -42.96 -21.31 -10.17
CA GLU A 206 -44.32 -20.82 -9.93
C GLU A 206 -45.38 -21.89 -10.29
N ARG A 207 -45.15 -22.70 -11.33
CA ARG A 207 -46.04 -23.84 -11.64
C ARG A 207 -46.00 -24.91 -10.55
N ARG A 208 -44.80 -25.31 -10.10
CA ARG A 208 -44.65 -26.28 -9.01
C ARG A 208 -45.25 -25.78 -7.70
N GLN A 209 -45.14 -24.48 -7.43
CA GLN A 209 -45.77 -23.87 -6.26
C GLN A 209 -47.30 -23.97 -6.32
N ARG A 210 -47.92 -23.66 -7.46
CA ARG A 210 -49.38 -23.83 -7.64
C ARG A 210 -49.82 -25.29 -7.52
N GLU A 211 -49.02 -26.23 -8.03
CA GLU A 211 -49.28 -27.67 -7.86
C GLU A 211 -49.22 -28.06 -6.39
N TYR A 212 -48.18 -27.64 -5.67
CA TYR A 212 -48.03 -27.86 -4.24
C TYR A 212 -49.19 -27.27 -3.44
N GLU A 213 -49.66 -26.06 -3.77
CA GLU A 213 -50.82 -25.45 -3.11
C GLU A 213 -52.12 -26.22 -3.35
N ARG A 214 -52.33 -26.74 -4.58
CA ARG A 214 -53.49 -27.59 -4.89
C ARG A 214 -53.43 -28.92 -4.14
N ASP A 215 -52.27 -29.56 -4.11
CA ASP A 215 -52.09 -30.81 -3.38
C ASP A 215 -52.31 -30.56 -1.90
N ARG A 216 -51.67 -29.54 -1.32
CA ARG A 216 -51.88 -29.13 0.07
C ARG A 216 -53.36 -28.93 0.38
N ALA A 217 -54.13 -28.26 -0.49
CA ALA A 217 -55.56 -28.08 -0.32
C ALA A 217 -56.35 -29.41 -0.34
N ARG A 218 -55.95 -30.37 -1.19
CA ARG A 218 -56.51 -31.74 -1.21
C ARG A 218 -56.24 -32.44 0.12
N TRP A 219 -54.98 -32.48 0.56
CA TRP A 219 -54.57 -33.13 1.81
C TRP A 219 -55.26 -32.50 3.03
N THR A 220 -55.42 -31.17 3.09
CA THR A 220 -56.13 -30.51 4.21
C THR A 220 -57.63 -30.82 4.23
N SER A 221 -58.24 -31.06 3.07
CA SER A 221 -59.66 -31.44 2.99
C SER A 221 -59.86 -32.90 3.41
N GLU A 222 -58.89 -33.77 3.10
CA GLU A 222 -58.90 -35.19 3.46
C GLU A 222 -58.54 -35.43 4.94
N ALA A 223 -57.71 -34.57 5.52
CA ALA A 223 -57.30 -34.63 6.92
C ALA A 223 -58.40 -34.33 7.95
N GLN A 224 -59.57 -33.81 7.53
CA GLN A 224 -60.70 -33.56 8.44
C GLN A 224 -61.41 -34.83 8.95
N VAL A 225 -61.08 -36.03 8.43
CA VAL A 225 -61.81 -37.28 8.73
C VAL A 225 -60.98 -38.29 9.56
N VAL A 226 -59.73 -37.99 9.91
CA VAL A 226 -58.86 -38.96 10.59
C VAL A 226 -58.95 -38.84 12.12
N PRO A 227 -59.25 -39.92 12.87
CA PRO A 227 -59.24 -39.92 14.33
C PRO A 227 -57.84 -39.68 14.89
N ASP A 228 -57.83 -39.09 16.09
CA ASP A 228 -56.70 -38.61 16.88
C ASP A 228 -55.62 -39.68 17.15
N VAL A 229 -54.77 -39.97 16.15
CA VAL A 229 -53.57 -40.80 16.30
C VAL A 229 -52.42 -39.89 16.70
N SER A 230 -51.77 -40.20 17.82
CA SER A 230 -50.71 -39.43 18.49
C SER A 230 -49.40 -39.33 17.68
N TRP A 231 -49.44 -38.69 16.51
CA TRP A 231 -48.28 -38.36 15.68
C TRP A 231 -47.47 -37.16 16.19
N HIS A 232 -47.95 -36.48 17.23
CA HIS A 232 -47.30 -35.30 17.77
C HIS A 232 -45.86 -35.54 18.22
N LYS A 233 -45.57 -36.66 18.89
CA LYS A 233 -44.21 -36.93 19.38
C LYS A 233 -43.17 -37.10 18.27
N PRO A 234 -43.35 -38.00 17.27
CA PRO A 234 -42.39 -38.13 16.17
C PRO A 234 -42.32 -36.86 15.31
N PHE A 235 -43.43 -36.13 15.16
CA PHE A 235 -43.44 -34.87 14.42
C PHE A 235 -42.64 -33.76 15.10
N GLU A 236 -42.76 -33.60 16.43
CA GLU A 236 -41.96 -32.65 17.18
C GLU A 236 -40.47 -33.05 17.20
N ALA A 237 -40.14 -34.34 17.27
CA ALA A 237 -38.76 -34.82 17.13
C ALA A 237 -38.18 -34.47 15.75
N LEU A 238 -38.94 -34.71 14.67
CA LEU A 238 -38.52 -34.37 13.31
C LEU A 238 -38.35 -32.85 13.13
N LYS A 239 -39.26 -32.02 13.67
CA LYS A 239 -39.11 -30.56 13.66
C LYS A 239 -37.83 -30.11 14.35
N HIS A 240 -37.51 -30.70 15.51
CA HIS A 240 -36.31 -30.38 16.25
C HIS A 240 -35.04 -30.78 15.47
N GLU A 241 -35.04 -31.95 14.84
CA GLU A 241 -33.94 -32.40 13.98
C GLU A 241 -33.75 -31.48 12.76
N ILE A 242 -34.84 -31.09 12.11
CA ILE A 242 -34.81 -30.13 10.98
C ILE A 242 -34.25 -28.78 11.44
N ALA A 243 -34.67 -28.27 12.60
CA ALA A 243 -34.17 -27.02 13.15
C ALA A 243 -32.66 -27.08 13.47
N LEU A 244 -32.19 -28.21 14.03
CA LEU A 244 -30.75 -28.44 14.24
C LEU A 244 -29.97 -28.49 12.93
N ASN A 245 -30.49 -29.18 11.91
CA ASN A 245 -29.86 -29.23 10.59
C ASN A 245 -29.78 -27.85 9.93
N PHE A 246 -30.84 -27.04 9.99
CA PHE A 246 -30.82 -25.67 9.45
C PHE A 246 -29.84 -24.76 10.19
N THR A 247 -29.73 -24.87 11.53
CA THR A 247 -28.76 -24.07 12.28
C THR A 247 -27.32 -24.49 11.99
N ALA A 248 -27.06 -25.79 11.84
CA ALA A 248 -25.77 -26.32 11.43
C ALA A 248 -25.39 -25.89 10.00
N GLU A 249 -26.34 -25.93 9.07
CA GLU A 249 -26.14 -25.49 7.69
C GLU A 249 -25.89 -23.98 7.61
N ARG A 250 -26.67 -23.18 8.34
CA ARG A 250 -26.46 -21.72 8.44
C ARG A 250 -25.08 -21.40 9.00
N LYS A 251 -24.62 -22.13 10.02
CA LYS A 251 -23.25 -21.97 10.55
C LYS A 251 -22.20 -22.27 9.49
N ARG A 252 -22.33 -23.36 8.75
CA ARG A 252 -21.41 -23.70 7.64
C ARG A 252 -21.39 -22.65 6.54
N LEU A 253 -22.51 -21.99 6.27
CA LEU A 253 -22.56 -20.88 5.30
C LEU A 253 -21.82 -19.65 5.81
N ILE A 254 -22.01 -19.28 7.07
CA ILE A 254 -21.26 -18.18 7.71
C ILE A 254 -19.75 -18.48 7.67
N ASP A 255 -19.33 -19.68 8.05
CA ASP A 255 -17.91 -20.07 8.02
C ASP A 255 -17.32 -19.98 6.59
N ARG A 256 -18.10 -20.31 5.56
CA ARG A 256 -17.67 -20.16 4.15
C ARG A 256 -17.60 -18.70 3.72
N GLU A 257 -18.54 -17.86 4.16
CA GLU A 257 -18.52 -16.42 3.90
C GLU A 257 -17.28 -15.77 4.53
N GLU A 258 -16.95 -16.10 5.78
CA GLU A 258 -15.74 -15.62 6.46
C GLU A 258 -14.45 -16.06 5.73
N GLN A 259 -14.40 -17.28 5.22
CA GLN A 259 -13.27 -17.76 4.40
C GLN A 259 -13.13 -17.02 3.07
N LEU A 260 -14.25 -16.67 2.43
CA LEU A 260 -14.22 -15.88 1.21
C LEU A 260 -13.82 -14.44 1.50
N GLU A 261 -14.34 -13.84 2.58
CA GLU A 261 -14.00 -12.48 2.99
C GLU A 261 -12.51 -12.34 3.31
N THR A 262 -11.94 -13.26 4.09
CA THR A 262 -10.49 -13.29 4.37
C THR A 262 -9.66 -13.46 3.10
N LYS A 263 -10.09 -14.31 2.16
CA LYS A 263 -9.42 -14.48 0.86
C LYS A 263 -9.50 -13.22 -0.01
N ILE A 264 -10.63 -12.51 0.01
CA ILE A 264 -10.80 -11.23 -0.71
C ILE A 264 -9.91 -10.16 -0.08
N MET A 265 -9.89 -10.02 1.24
CA MET A 265 -9.04 -9.06 1.95
C MET A 265 -7.56 -9.29 1.68
N ASN A 266 -7.10 -10.55 1.69
CA ASN A 266 -5.73 -10.89 1.36
C ASN A 266 -5.36 -10.51 -0.08
N LYS A 267 -6.28 -10.71 -1.05
CA LYS A 267 -6.08 -10.29 -2.43
C LYS A 267 -6.04 -8.76 -2.56
N VAL A 268 -6.94 -8.04 -1.89
CA VAL A 268 -6.95 -6.57 -1.90
C VAL A 268 -5.64 -6.02 -1.33
N ASN A 269 -5.17 -6.55 -0.21
CA ASN A 269 -3.88 -6.16 0.38
C ASN A 269 -2.71 -6.45 -0.56
N SER A 270 -2.71 -7.60 -1.23
CA SER A 270 -1.67 -7.93 -2.23
C SER A 270 -1.65 -6.96 -3.42
N VAL A 271 -2.81 -6.54 -3.91
CA VAL A 271 -2.92 -5.57 -5.02
C VAL A 271 -2.46 -4.19 -4.57
N LEU A 272 -2.86 -3.75 -3.36
CA LEU A 272 -2.42 -2.47 -2.80
C LEU A 272 -0.90 -2.43 -2.59
N GLU A 273 -0.29 -3.54 -2.19
CA GLU A 273 1.17 -3.61 -2.04
C GLU A 273 1.90 -3.53 -3.39
N GLN A 274 1.37 -4.21 -4.42
CA GLN A 274 1.88 -4.08 -5.80
C GLN A 274 1.74 -2.64 -6.33
N GLU A 275 0.62 -1.98 -6.05
CA GLU A 275 0.40 -0.57 -6.43
C GLU A 275 1.37 0.36 -5.71
N ARG A 276 1.64 0.14 -4.41
CA ARG A 276 2.66 0.90 -3.66
C ARG A 276 4.06 0.72 -4.25
N GLN A 277 4.42 -0.50 -4.63
CA GLN A 277 5.70 -0.79 -5.29
C GLN A 277 5.80 -0.05 -6.64
N LEU A 278 4.72 -0.05 -7.44
CA LEU A 278 4.67 0.68 -8.71
C LEU A 278 4.82 2.20 -8.50
N TYR A 279 4.12 2.77 -7.52
CA TYR A 279 4.30 4.18 -7.16
C TYR A 279 5.72 4.50 -6.67
N GLY A 280 6.37 3.56 -5.97
CA GLY A 280 7.77 3.68 -5.60
C GLY A 280 8.69 3.77 -6.82
N VAL A 281 8.52 2.86 -7.79
CA VAL A 281 9.29 2.87 -9.05
C VAL A 281 9.04 4.14 -9.86
N MET A 282 7.79 4.59 -9.98
CA MET A 282 7.45 5.80 -10.74
C MET A 282 8.02 7.07 -10.10
N LYS A 283 8.06 7.15 -8.76
CA LYS A 283 8.71 8.26 -8.06
C LYS A 283 10.22 8.28 -8.26
N MET A 284 10.86 7.11 -8.30
CA MET A 284 12.28 7.01 -8.63
C MET A 284 12.53 7.50 -10.06
N SER A 285 11.70 7.12 -11.03
CA SER A 285 11.85 7.62 -12.41
C SER A 285 11.60 9.11 -12.52
N ASP A 286 10.63 9.69 -11.79
CA ASP A 286 10.40 11.13 -11.80
C ASP A 286 11.57 11.89 -11.18
N HIS A 287 12.16 11.35 -10.11
CA HIS A 287 13.35 11.93 -9.49
C HIS A 287 14.57 11.85 -10.42
N GLU A 288 14.81 10.69 -11.04
CA GLU A 288 15.89 10.50 -12.01
C GLU A 288 15.71 11.37 -13.26
N VAL A 289 14.48 11.49 -13.78
CA VAL A 289 14.17 12.37 -14.92
C VAL A 289 14.36 13.83 -14.54
N LYS A 290 13.92 14.23 -13.35
CA LYS A 290 14.13 15.59 -12.84
C LYS A 290 15.62 15.88 -12.67
N GLU A 291 16.38 14.95 -12.10
CA GLU A 291 17.83 15.07 -11.95
C GLU A 291 18.52 15.14 -13.32
N MET A 292 18.12 14.30 -14.29
CA MET A 292 18.64 14.36 -15.66
C MET A 292 18.28 15.68 -16.36
N MET A 293 17.07 16.20 -16.17
CA MET A 293 16.62 17.46 -16.77
C MET A 293 17.37 18.66 -16.17
N GLU A 294 17.50 18.69 -14.84
CA GLU A 294 18.30 19.69 -14.13
C GLU A 294 19.79 19.58 -14.48
N SER A 295 20.31 18.36 -14.65
CA SER A 295 21.70 18.12 -15.02
C SER A 295 22.03 18.42 -16.48
N SER A 296 21.09 18.24 -17.41
CA SER A 296 21.39 18.36 -18.86
C SER A 296 21.02 19.73 -19.42
N VAL A 297 19.96 20.35 -18.92
CA VAL A 297 19.44 21.63 -19.45
C VAL A 297 19.56 22.75 -18.43
N GLY A 298 19.44 22.44 -17.14
CA GLY A 298 19.52 23.44 -16.07
C GLY A 298 20.85 24.18 -16.03
N TYR A 299 21.97 23.46 -16.11
CA TYR A 299 23.30 24.08 -16.08
C TYR A 299 23.57 25.03 -17.27
N LEU A 300 22.87 24.86 -18.39
CA LEU A 300 23.09 25.70 -19.57
C LEU A 300 22.36 27.05 -19.48
N LEU A 301 21.38 27.16 -18.58
CA LEU A 301 20.53 28.35 -18.41
C LEU A 301 20.77 29.09 -17.09
N GLN A 302 21.46 28.45 -16.13
CA GLN A 302 21.84 29.09 -14.87
C GLN A 302 22.95 30.11 -15.09
N SER A 303 22.88 31.22 -14.38
CA SER A 303 23.98 32.18 -14.35
C SER A 303 25.21 31.56 -13.68
N ASP A 304 26.41 31.96 -14.08
CA ASP A 304 27.65 31.51 -13.42
C ASP A 304 27.63 31.78 -11.91
N GLU A 305 26.92 32.82 -11.48
CA GLU A 305 26.69 33.18 -10.07
C GLU A 305 25.85 32.11 -9.34
N GLU A 306 24.75 31.64 -9.93
CA GLU A 306 23.92 30.58 -9.34
C GLU A 306 24.68 29.25 -9.23
N ILE A 307 25.51 28.94 -10.23
CA ILE A 307 26.36 27.75 -10.21
C ILE A 307 27.39 27.87 -9.09
N ALA A 308 28.04 29.03 -8.94
CA ALA A 308 28.98 29.29 -7.86
C ALA A 308 28.31 29.20 -6.49
N ASP A 309 27.12 29.77 -6.33
CA ASP A 309 26.33 29.71 -5.09
C ASP A 309 25.99 28.25 -4.74
N ARG A 310 25.55 27.44 -5.72
CA ARG A 310 25.28 26.01 -5.52
C ARG A 310 26.51 25.25 -5.04
N VAL A 311 27.68 25.48 -5.66
CA VAL A 311 28.94 24.84 -5.25
C VAL A 311 29.33 25.27 -3.84
N ARG A 312 29.18 26.55 -3.50
CA ARG A 312 29.43 27.07 -2.15
C ARG A 312 28.48 26.43 -1.14
N PHE A 313 27.18 26.32 -1.41
CA PHE A 313 26.24 25.65 -0.49
C PHE A 313 26.54 24.17 -0.31
N GLN A 314 26.88 23.46 -1.39
CA GLN A 314 27.28 22.06 -1.30
C GLN A 314 28.56 21.88 -0.46
N SER A 315 29.55 22.76 -0.63
CA SER A 315 30.75 22.82 0.20
C SER A 315 30.43 23.09 1.67
N LEU A 316 29.56 24.07 1.94
CA LEU A 316 29.14 24.46 3.28
C LEU A 316 28.49 23.29 4.02
N LEU A 317 27.56 22.59 3.36
CA LEU A 317 26.91 21.40 3.91
C LEU A 317 27.88 20.25 4.12
N TYR A 318 28.74 19.98 3.14
CA TYR A 318 29.76 18.93 3.23
C TYR A 318 30.67 19.14 4.45
N LEU A 319 31.25 20.33 4.57
CA LEU A 319 32.13 20.70 5.68
C LEU A 319 31.41 20.65 7.03
N SER A 320 30.14 21.08 7.07
CA SER A 320 29.31 21.01 8.28
C SER A 320 29.10 19.58 8.73
N GLN A 321 28.81 18.68 7.79
CA GLN A 321 28.64 17.26 8.07
C GLN A 321 29.96 16.59 8.51
N GLU A 322 31.10 16.93 7.89
CA GLU A 322 32.41 16.41 8.33
C GLU A 322 32.75 16.85 9.75
N ARG A 323 32.55 18.14 10.06
CA ARG A 323 32.82 18.67 11.40
C ARG A 323 31.88 18.06 12.45
N LEU A 324 30.59 17.95 12.15
CA LEU A 324 29.63 17.28 13.04
C LEU A 324 29.96 15.80 13.26
N ALA A 325 30.41 15.07 12.24
CA ALA A 325 30.86 13.70 12.40
C ALA A 325 32.08 13.59 13.30
N SER A 326 33.04 14.50 13.14
CA SER A 326 34.25 14.57 13.95
C SER A 326 33.93 14.84 15.42
N GLU A 327 33.06 15.83 15.70
CA GLU A 327 32.56 16.13 17.05
C GLU A 327 31.78 14.94 17.62
N ALA A 328 30.97 14.27 16.80
CA ALA A 328 30.29 13.03 17.14
C ALA A 328 31.21 11.81 17.23
N GLY A 329 32.54 11.96 17.07
CA GLY A 329 33.53 10.89 17.19
C GLY A 329 33.25 9.71 16.28
N LEU A 330 32.62 9.95 15.12
CA LEU A 330 32.28 8.91 14.16
C LEU A 330 33.53 8.58 13.32
N PRO A 331 33.94 7.30 13.25
CA PRO A 331 35.02 6.91 12.35
C PRO A 331 34.54 6.95 10.89
N PRO A 332 35.43 7.25 9.93
CA PRO A 332 35.11 7.11 8.51
C PRO A 332 34.76 5.65 8.17
N PRO A 333 33.78 5.41 7.28
CA PRO A 333 33.38 4.06 6.92
C PRO A 333 34.50 3.34 6.14
N PRO A 334 34.59 2.00 6.24
CA PRO A 334 35.64 1.25 5.55
C PRO A 334 35.58 1.46 4.03
N GLY A 335 36.69 1.89 3.44
CA GLY A 335 36.79 2.19 2.01
C GLY A 335 36.45 3.63 1.60
N SER A 336 36.13 4.52 2.54
CA SER A 336 35.94 5.95 2.26
C SER A 336 36.45 6.82 3.40
N ASP A 337 37.30 7.81 3.11
CA ASP A 337 37.78 8.77 4.12
C ASP A 337 36.75 9.85 4.46
N SER A 338 35.52 9.78 3.91
CA SER A 338 34.54 10.85 4.02
C SER A 338 33.79 10.79 5.35
N LEU A 339 34.08 11.73 6.24
CA LEU A 339 33.36 11.90 7.50
C LEU A 339 31.90 12.33 7.29
N SER A 340 31.60 13.06 6.21
CA SER A 340 30.22 13.42 5.88
C SER A 340 29.38 12.20 5.49
N LEU A 341 29.98 11.16 4.91
CA LEU A 341 29.33 9.87 4.70
C LEU A 341 29.09 9.15 6.03
N ALA A 342 30.06 9.14 6.94
CA ALA A 342 29.91 8.56 8.29
C ALA A 342 28.72 9.19 9.03
N TRP A 343 28.61 10.53 8.98
CA TRP A 343 27.47 11.27 9.54
C TRP A 343 26.13 10.78 8.99
N ARG A 344 26.00 10.70 7.66
CA ARG A 344 24.76 10.26 7.01
C ARG A 344 24.38 8.82 7.38
N LEU A 345 25.35 7.91 7.41
CA LEU A 345 25.13 6.51 7.79
C LEU A 345 24.69 6.41 9.26
N ALA A 346 25.31 7.19 10.16
CA ALA A 346 24.93 7.23 11.56
C ALA A 346 23.50 7.74 11.77
N LEU A 347 23.05 8.72 10.98
CA LEU A 347 21.66 9.21 11.01
C LEU A 347 20.65 8.16 10.51
N GLY A 348 21.06 7.27 9.60
CA GLY A 348 20.20 6.21 9.06
C GLY A 348 19.22 6.69 7.98
N PRO A 349 18.47 5.77 7.36
CA PRO A 349 17.70 6.01 6.12
C PRO A 349 16.33 6.69 6.33
N SER A 350 16.13 7.43 7.42
CA SER A 350 14.81 8.05 7.66
C SER A 350 14.50 9.13 6.61
N VAL A 351 13.29 9.10 6.07
CA VAL A 351 12.79 10.14 5.16
C VAL A 351 12.29 11.36 5.94
N VAL A 352 12.04 11.20 7.25
CA VAL A 352 11.49 12.25 8.11
C VAL A 352 12.63 13.07 8.70
N THR A 353 12.72 14.35 8.31
CA THR A 353 13.76 15.29 8.79
C THR A 353 13.80 15.37 10.32
N GLU A 354 12.64 15.35 10.98
CA GLU A 354 12.55 15.46 12.44
C GLU A 354 13.19 14.27 13.18
N ASP A 355 13.04 13.05 12.67
CA ASP A 355 13.63 11.86 13.28
C ASP A 355 15.16 11.88 13.16
N ARG A 356 15.66 12.30 12.00
CA ARG A 356 17.11 12.45 11.80
C ARG A 356 17.66 13.60 12.64
N TYR A 357 16.91 14.68 12.83
CA TYR A 357 17.29 15.77 13.75
C TYR A 357 17.41 15.27 15.19
N LYS A 358 16.43 14.52 15.69
CA LYS A 358 16.48 13.90 17.03
C LYS A 358 17.71 12.99 17.18
N LYS A 359 17.96 12.15 16.17
CA LYS A 359 19.14 11.28 16.18
C LYS A 359 20.46 12.04 16.12
N ALA A 360 20.52 13.17 15.41
CA ALA A 360 21.69 14.04 15.40
C ALA A 360 21.98 14.60 16.80
N LEU A 361 20.92 15.01 17.54
CA LEU A 361 21.05 15.45 18.93
C LEU A 361 21.51 14.32 19.85
N GLU A 362 20.99 13.10 19.68
CA GLU A 362 21.42 11.93 20.45
C GLU A 362 22.91 11.61 20.22
N LEU A 363 23.38 11.67 18.97
CA LEU A 363 24.80 11.43 18.63
C LEU A 363 25.75 12.46 19.25
N LEU A 364 25.28 13.69 19.49
CA LEU A 364 26.08 14.79 20.00
C LEU A 364 25.90 15.03 21.52
N GLY A 365 24.82 14.52 22.12
CA GLY A 365 24.38 14.86 23.48
C GLY A 365 25.37 14.50 24.60
N ASP A 366 26.09 13.40 24.46
CA ASP A 366 27.08 12.94 25.46
C ASP A 366 28.49 13.57 25.24
N LYS A 367 28.62 14.37 24.16
CA LYS A 367 29.82 15.09 23.68
C LYS A 367 30.22 16.30 24.52
N GLU A 368 31.51 16.50 24.82
CA GLU A 368 32.04 17.85 25.10
C GLU A 368 32.12 18.66 23.79
N LEU A 369 31.04 19.34 23.45
CA LEU A 369 30.93 20.09 22.19
C LEU A 369 31.62 21.46 22.27
N ASP A 370 32.31 21.83 21.19
CA ASP A 370 32.85 23.17 20.98
C ASP A 370 31.75 24.26 21.03
N ALA A 371 32.13 25.48 21.39
CA ALA A 371 31.23 26.62 21.48
C ALA A 371 30.54 26.93 20.14
N SER A 372 31.23 26.73 19.01
CA SER A 372 30.64 26.90 17.68
C SER A 372 29.58 25.83 17.38
N THR A 373 29.83 24.57 17.74
CA THR A 373 28.89 23.46 17.61
C THR A 373 27.63 23.71 18.45
N LYS A 374 27.80 24.18 19.70
CA LYS A 374 26.66 24.54 20.58
C LYS A 374 25.78 25.62 19.95
N ARG A 375 26.38 26.69 19.41
CA ARG A 375 25.64 27.76 18.69
C ARG A 375 24.90 27.23 17.46
N LEU A 376 25.49 26.29 16.71
CA LEU A 376 24.80 25.65 15.60
C LEU A 376 23.58 24.87 16.07
N LEU A 377 23.71 24.10 17.16
CA LEU A 377 22.62 23.29 17.73
C LEU A 377 21.47 24.11 18.31
N GLU A 378 21.74 25.34 18.76
CA GLU A 378 20.71 26.30 19.16
C GLU A 378 19.80 26.71 17.97
N ASN A 379 20.32 26.67 16.75
CA ASN A 379 19.55 26.95 15.54
C ASN A 379 19.01 25.65 14.91
N LYS A 380 17.77 25.29 15.26
CA LYS A 380 17.09 24.07 14.76
C LYS A 380 17.17 23.93 13.24
N LYS A 381 16.88 25.00 12.48
CA LYS A 381 16.87 24.95 11.01
C LYS A 381 18.25 24.68 10.43
N ALA A 382 19.31 25.23 11.02
CA ALA A 382 20.68 25.00 10.55
C ALA A 382 21.06 23.50 10.66
N VAL A 383 20.65 22.85 11.75
CA VAL A 383 20.83 21.41 11.94
C VAL A 383 19.94 20.61 10.98
N GLU A 384 18.68 21.03 10.77
CA GLU A 384 17.80 20.43 9.77
C GLU A 384 18.45 20.46 8.37
N TYR A 385 19.06 21.57 7.94
CA TYR A 385 19.81 21.64 6.68
C TYR A 385 20.96 20.63 6.62
N ALA A 386 21.77 20.56 7.69
CA ALA A 386 22.91 19.65 7.76
C ALA A 386 22.50 18.16 7.77
N VAL A 387 21.27 17.87 8.19
CA VAL A 387 20.72 16.53 8.29
C VAL A 387 19.96 16.13 7.02
N GLU A 388 19.09 17.00 6.52
CA GLU A 388 18.19 16.74 5.39
C GLU A 388 18.96 16.60 4.08
N TYR A 389 19.81 17.59 3.77
CA TYR A 389 20.47 17.65 2.48
C TYR A 389 21.68 16.72 2.43
N THR A 390 21.60 15.73 1.55
CA THR A 390 22.75 14.89 1.23
C THR A 390 23.70 15.67 0.34
N SER A 391 24.90 15.96 0.82
CA SER A 391 25.96 16.39 -0.08
C SER A 391 26.27 15.22 -1.03
N HIS A 392 25.81 15.34 -2.28
CA HIS A 392 26.07 14.36 -3.34
C HIS A 392 27.47 14.48 -3.93
N LEU A 393 28.33 15.32 -3.35
CA LEU A 393 29.74 15.41 -3.69
C LEU A 393 30.42 14.09 -3.28
N ARG A 394 30.28 13.08 -4.14
CA ARG A 394 31.05 11.86 -4.06
C ARG A 394 32.45 12.21 -4.56
N ARG A 395 33.45 11.89 -3.74
CA ARG A 395 34.87 11.89 -4.09
C ARG A 395 35.22 10.84 -5.17
N GLU A 396 34.23 10.15 -5.74
CA GLU A 396 34.41 9.07 -6.71
C GLU A 396 35.01 9.63 -8.02
N GLY A 397 36.33 9.42 -8.18
CA GLY A 397 37.04 9.65 -9.45
C GLY A 397 38.13 10.72 -9.41
N SER A 398 38.26 11.53 -8.35
CA SER A 398 39.41 12.45 -8.23
C SER A 398 40.50 11.85 -7.34
N GLU A 399 41.18 10.81 -7.83
CA GLU A 399 42.39 10.25 -7.18
C GLU A 399 43.54 11.27 -7.06
N THR A 400 43.38 12.50 -7.57
CA THR A 400 44.44 13.52 -7.64
C THR A 400 44.16 14.83 -6.91
N SER A 401 43.06 14.94 -6.15
CA SER A 401 42.73 16.21 -5.49
C SER A 401 42.66 16.04 -3.97
N GLU A 402 43.78 16.24 -3.31
CA GLU A 402 43.85 16.63 -1.88
C GLU A 402 43.18 18.02 -1.62
N TYR A 403 42.43 18.56 -2.59
CA TYR A 403 42.03 19.96 -2.65
C TYR A 403 40.51 20.20 -2.78
N SER A 404 39.65 19.18 -2.80
CA SER A 404 38.25 19.40 -3.22
C SER A 404 37.47 20.33 -2.29
N PHE A 405 37.51 20.20 -0.96
CA PHE A 405 36.87 21.18 -0.05
C PHE A 405 37.59 21.24 1.30
N SER A 406 38.82 21.73 1.34
CA SER A 406 39.53 21.94 2.61
C SER A 406 38.97 23.15 3.36
N LEU A 407 38.91 23.06 4.69
CA LEU A 407 38.50 24.17 5.57
C LEU A 407 39.34 25.42 5.24
N GLY A 408 38.69 26.57 5.04
CA GLY A 408 39.35 27.85 4.73
C GLY A 408 39.65 28.11 3.23
N ARG A 409 39.28 27.20 2.31
CA ARG A 409 39.50 27.42 0.86
C ARG A 409 38.61 28.51 0.27
N ILE A 410 37.33 28.51 0.64
CA ILE A 410 36.36 29.53 0.25
C ILE A 410 36.33 30.57 1.38
N PRO A 411 36.64 31.85 1.09
CA PRO A 411 36.57 32.92 2.08
C PRO A 411 35.18 33.00 2.72
N ARG A 412 35.13 33.44 3.97
CA ARG A 412 33.86 33.62 4.69
C ARG A 412 32.92 34.57 3.95
N GLU A 413 33.49 35.61 3.35
CA GLU A 413 32.78 36.66 2.61
C GLU A 413 32.02 36.07 1.42
N ASP A 414 32.64 35.15 0.69
CA ASP A 414 32.04 34.49 -0.48
C ASP A 414 30.84 33.62 -0.08
N TYR A 415 30.94 32.89 1.04
CA TYR A 415 29.79 32.17 1.58
C TYR A 415 28.66 33.13 1.98
N MET A 416 29.00 34.20 2.70
CA MET A 416 28.01 35.18 3.15
C MET A 416 27.32 35.90 1.99
N GLU A 417 28.03 36.16 0.90
CA GLU A 417 27.46 36.73 -0.33
C GLU A 417 26.40 35.80 -0.93
N SER A 418 26.72 34.51 -1.09
CA SER A 418 25.78 33.48 -1.57
C SER A 418 24.59 33.33 -0.63
N VAL A 419 24.83 33.33 0.68
CA VAL A 419 23.77 33.27 1.70
C VAL A 419 22.84 34.49 1.59
N GLN A 420 23.39 35.70 1.42
CA GLN A 420 22.60 36.91 1.24
C GLN A 420 21.72 36.83 -0.02
N ARG A 421 22.29 36.42 -1.16
CA ARG A 421 21.53 36.23 -2.41
C ARG A 421 20.39 35.21 -2.25
N HIS A 422 20.69 34.04 -1.69
CA HIS A 422 19.69 32.99 -1.50
C HIS A 422 18.59 33.40 -0.52
N SER A 423 18.96 34.09 0.55
CA SER A 423 18.03 34.50 1.60
C SER A 423 17.15 35.71 1.28
N ALA A 424 17.29 36.30 0.10
CA ALA A 424 16.41 37.39 -0.34
C ALA A 424 14.92 37.01 -0.29
N GLU A 425 14.62 35.71 -0.27
CA GLU A 425 13.28 35.13 -0.19
C GLU A 425 12.78 34.87 1.25
N GLY A 426 13.66 34.80 2.26
CA GLY A 426 13.27 34.42 3.63
C GLY A 426 14.29 34.72 4.74
N SER A 427 13.87 35.47 5.77
CA SER A 427 14.73 35.85 6.91
C SER A 427 15.17 34.66 7.77
N VAL A 428 14.33 33.64 7.92
CA VAL A 428 14.63 32.47 8.76
C VAL A 428 15.72 31.60 8.12
N GLU A 429 15.79 31.57 6.79
CA GLU A 429 16.81 30.83 6.04
C GLU A 429 18.16 31.52 6.12
N TYR A 430 18.17 32.86 6.10
CA TYR A 430 19.37 33.66 6.33
C TYR A 430 20.08 33.29 7.63
N GLU A 431 19.34 33.26 8.75
CA GLU A 431 19.93 32.98 10.08
C GLU A 431 20.47 31.55 10.18
N ALA A 432 19.76 30.58 9.57
CA ALA A 432 20.18 29.18 9.56
C ALA A 432 21.46 28.98 8.74
N LEU A 433 21.49 29.52 7.52
CA LEU A 433 22.66 29.41 6.64
C LEU A 433 23.85 30.21 7.19
N LYS A 434 23.61 31.39 7.78
CA LYS A 434 24.63 32.15 8.48
C LYS A 434 25.23 31.36 9.65
N ALA A 435 24.40 30.66 10.43
CA ALA A 435 24.90 29.81 11.52
C ALA A 435 25.80 28.68 10.99
N LEU A 436 25.49 28.08 9.83
CA LEU A 436 26.37 27.12 9.16
C LEU A 436 27.68 27.76 8.70
N VAL A 437 27.64 28.98 8.16
CA VAL A 437 28.87 29.71 7.75
C VAL A 437 29.74 30.02 8.96
N ASP A 438 29.16 30.52 10.05
CA ASP A 438 29.89 30.80 11.29
C ASP A 438 30.45 29.52 11.94
N PHE A 439 29.77 28.38 11.72
CA PHE A 439 30.24 27.07 12.15
C PHE A 439 31.45 26.56 11.35
N ILE A 440 31.54 26.86 10.05
CA ILE A 440 32.66 26.38 9.20
C ILE A 440 33.81 27.38 9.11
N SER A 441 33.49 28.66 9.06
CA SER A 441 34.43 29.76 8.95
C SER A 441 34.09 30.83 9.99
N PRO A 442 34.47 30.63 11.27
CA PRO A 442 34.22 31.61 12.32
C PRO A 442 34.84 32.97 11.95
N ALA A 443 34.17 34.06 12.36
CA ALA A 443 34.74 35.40 12.19
C ALA A 443 36.05 35.49 12.98
N ALA A 444 37.12 35.93 12.29
CA ALA A 444 38.45 36.08 12.85
C ALA A 444 38.53 37.13 13.96
#